data_AF-A0A5R9NYM3-F1
#
_entry.id   AF-A0A5R9NYM3-F1
#
_cell.length_a   1.000
_cell.length_b   1.000
_cell.length_c   1.000
_cell.angle_alpha   90.00
_cell.angle_beta   90.00
_cell.angle_gamma   90.00
#
_symmetry.space_group_name_H-M   'P 1'
#
loop_
_entity.id
_entity.type
_entity.pdbx_description
1 polymer ?
#
loop_
_entity_poly.entity_id
_entity_poly.type
_entity_poly.pdbx_seq_one_letter_code
_entity_poly.pdbx_strand_id
1 'polypeptide(L)'
;MAKRKKGKEGEAPSIFRCDKLPTHMNAGKIHTLKVMLQAWRRSAKVISDLQWNCFFNAGAFNPFFDPATVHRKEGADARRGILRQISLHFEVEPRVFKKKRLPKMIPGVVDALAPLKAVLGAAEVQMVTGQVLGSLNSYISNRQNDFRQAVFGSCLSADEYETTRHALLVINKAKAWFNLKRELQIEGKPIDSATRKLARNIMSQIMNRHRKPRFSRIGMVVDQRIATLSTSACSTTFDMWLKLRVAGLKEARKATGQRNPDGFLHIPIQSYDRFNARQGERKQSFQIIEDRHTGTITVGIVTEVGEAFQASREAYSASANGPLALDFGLTTTFATNEGDLLGRDFLRKLKALDNTLSGIARHVQRSGQKPRSSKRYTRHAERTRGYNPDRTESDHQQAHRHETAVSTVPGAPELSITAVVAAYEPLAAELWPLGLANETPGAQR
;
A
#
# COMPACT_ATOMS: atom_id res chain seq x y z
N MET A 1 -1.79 17.62 10.50
CA MET A 1 -0.62 17.15 9.74
C MET A 1 0.37 16.56 10.73
N ALA A 2 0.86 15.33 10.54
CA ALA A 2 2.17 15.01 11.07
C ALA A 2 3.18 15.86 10.27
N LYS A 3 3.99 16.68 10.95
CA LYS A 3 5.19 17.21 10.29
C LYS A 3 5.99 15.98 9.88
N ARG A 4 6.18 15.76 8.57
CA ARG A 4 7.26 14.89 8.09
C ARG A 4 8.50 15.52 8.72
N LYS A 5 9.14 14.86 9.69
CA LYS A 5 10.44 15.33 10.19
C LYS A 5 11.27 15.52 8.93
N LYS A 6 11.82 16.73 8.72
CA LYS A 6 12.96 16.87 7.81
C LYS A 6 13.96 15.88 8.42
N GLY A 7 14.31 14.82 7.69
CA GLY A 7 15.32 13.88 8.17
C GLY A 7 16.55 14.68 8.56
N LYS A 8 17.27 14.28 9.61
CA LYS A 8 18.57 14.92 9.85
C LYS A 8 19.39 14.75 8.58
N GLU A 9 20.09 15.79 8.13
CA GLU A 9 20.96 15.66 6.96
C GLU A 9 22.00 14.57 7.27
N GLY A 10 22.06 13.53 6.43
CA GLY A 10 22.81 12.29 6.66
C GLY A 10 22.00 11.07 7.12
N GLU A 11 20.75 11.20 7.57
CA GLU A 11 19.92 10.07 8.01
C GLU A 11 19.28 9.34 6.81
N ALA A 12 19.53 8.03 6.69
CA ALA A 12 19.00 7.21 5.60
C ALA A 12 17.45 7.27 5.54
N PRO A 13 16.83 7.30 4.35
CA PRO A 13 15.39 7.40 4.25
C PRO A 13 14.72 6.15 4.82
N SER A 14 13.75 6.33 5.72
CA SER A 14 12.90 5.23 6.25
C SER A 14 12.20 4.46 5.12
N ILE A 15 12.70 3.27 4.81
CA ILE A 15 12.08 2.32 3.87
C ILE A 15 11.37 1.25 4.69
N PHE A 16 10.04 1.14 4.54
CA PHE A 16 9.24 0.13 5.22
C PHE A 16 8.84 -0.99 4.25
N ARG A 17 9.08 -2.24 4.64
CA ARG A 17 8.66 -3.44 3.90
C ARG A 17 7.67 -4.25 4.73
N CYS A 18 6.64 -4.80 4.09
CA CYS A 18 5.58 -5.56 4.75
C CYS A 18 5.60 -7.01 4.26
N ASP A 19 5.83 -7.97 5.15
CA ASP A 19 5.78 -9.40 4.87
C ASP A 19 4.42 -9.97 5.19
N LYS A 20 3.72 -10.49 4.18
CA LYS A 20 2.45 -11.20 4.36
C LYS A 20 2.74 -12.62 4.79
N LEU A 21 2.47 -12.93 6.05
CA LEU A 21 2.58 -14.27 6.60
C LEU A 21 1.22 -14.98 6.57
N PRO A 22 1.17 -16.27 6.18
CA PRO A 22 -0.05 -17.09 6.26
C PRO A 22 -0.47 -17.32 7.72
N THR A 23 -1.77 -17.61 7.91
CA THR A 23 -2.35 -17.87 9.23
C THR A 23 -3.07 -19.21 9.27
N HIS A 24 -2.93 -19.94 10.37
CA HIS A 24 -3.57 -21.25 10.61
C HIS A 24 -4.80 -21.13 11.54
N MET A 25 -5.62 -20.10 11.33
CA MET A 25 -6.80 -19.85 12.17
C MET A 25 -7.91 -20.86 11.92
N ASN A 26 -8.55 -21.34 12.99
CA ASN A 26 -9.81 -22.08 12.90
C ASN A 26 -10.99 -21.15 12.50
N ALA A 27 -12.12 -21.74 12.10
CA ALA A 27 -13.29 -21.01 11.60
C ALA A 27 -13.82 -19.96 12.59
N GLY A 28 -13.84 -20.24 13.89
CA GLY A 28 -14.26 -19.29 14.93
C GLY A 28 -13.35 -18.06 15.00
N LYS A 29 -12.02 -18.26 14.99
CA LYS A 29 -11.04 -17.15 14.96
C LYS A 29 -11.19 -16.30 13.69
N ILE A 30 -11.39 -16.94 12.53
CA ILE A 30 -11.66 -16.25 11.26
C ILE A 30 -12.95 -15.41 11.35
N HIS A 31 -14.03 -15.97 11.92
CA HIS A 31 -15.29 -15.26 12.07
C HIS A 31 -15.15 -14.01 12.94
N THR A 32 -14.59 -14.13 14.16
CA THR A 32 -14.34 -13.00 15.05
C THR A 32 -13.52 -11.90 14.36
N LEU A 33 -12.46 -12.28 13.64
CA LEU A 33 -11.62 -11.32 12.93
C LEU A 33 -12.34 -10.64 11.76
N LYS A 34 -13.22 -11.35 11.04
CA LYS A 34 -14.06 -10.77 9.98
C LYS A 34 -15.09 -9.78 10.53
N VAL A 35 -15.70 -10.07 11.68
CA VAL A 35 -16.61 -9.12 12.36
C VAL A 35 -15.86 -7.84 12.76
N MET A 36 -14.68 -7.96 13.36
CA MET A 36 -13.81 -6.82 13.70
C MET A 36 -13.41 -6.02 12.44
N LEU A 37 -13.02 -6.70 11.36
CA LEU A 37 -12.64 -6.07 10.10
C LEU A 37 -13.83 -5.36 9.39
N GLN A 38 -15.05 -5.89 9.52
CA GLN A 38 -16.27 -5.21 9.06
C GLN A 38 -16.56 -3.95 9.88
N ALA A 39 -16.40 -4.00 11.20
CA ALA A 39 -16.51 -2.80 12.06
C ALA A 39 -15.43 -1.75 11.74
N TRP A 40 -14.19 -2.18 11.46
CA TRP A 40 -13.09 -1.32 11.00
C TRP A 40 -13.43 -0.61 9.68
N ARG A 41 -13.93 -1.35 8.69
CA ARG A 41 -14.35 -0.81 7.37
C ARG A 41 -15.53 0.16 7.49
N ARG A 42 -16.51 -0.12 8.36
CA ARG A 42 -17.62 0.81 8.66
C ARG A 42 -17.12 2.11 9.28
N SER A 43 -16.26 2.00 10.30
CA SER A 43 -15.64 3.16 10.96
C SER A 43 -14.81 3.99 9.98
N ALA A 44 -14.02 3.35 9.11
CA ALA A 44 -13.21 4.01 8.10
C ALA A 44 -14.05 4.82 7.09
N LYS A 45 -15.25 4.34 6.73
CA LYS A 45 -16.20 5.10 5.91
C LYS A 45 -16.68 6.35 6.65
N VAL A 46 -17.25 6.19 7.85
CA VAL A 46 -17.78 7.30 8.65
C VAL A 46 -16.71 8.38 8.90
N ILE A 47 -15.51 7.97 9.29
CA ILE A 47 -14.38 8.89 9.51
C ILE A 47 -14.00 9.57 8.19
N SER A 48 -13.96 8.87 7.06
CA SER A 48 -13.68 9.51 5.76
C SER A 48 -14.72 10.58 5.40
N ASP A 49 -16.00 10.33 5.68
CA ASP A 49 -17.07 11.26 5.35
C ASP A 49 -16.97 12.53 6.24
N LEU A 50 -16.72 12.37 7.54
CA LEU A 50 -16.42 13.48 8.46
C LEU A 50 -15.18 14.28 8.03
N GLN A 51 -14.10 13.60 7.61
CA GLN A 51 -12.87 14.26 7.18
C GLN A 51 -13.04 15.01 5.84
N TRP A 52 -13.87 14.51 4.91
CA TRP A 52 -14.22 15.28 3.72
C TRP A 52 -14.96 16.58 4.06
N ASN A 53 -15.88 16.54 5.02
CA ASN A 53 -16.56 17.76 5.50
C ASN A 53 -15.57 18.76 6.12
N CYS A 54 -14.61 18.29 6.94
CA CYS A 54 -13.52 19.13 7.44
C CYS A 54 -12.72 19.77 6.31
N PHE A 55 -12.37 19.00 5.28
CA PHE A 55 -11.58 19.47 4.15
C PHE A 55 -12.30 20.54 3.32
N PHE A 56 -13.60 20.35 3.01
CA PHE A 56 -14.34 21.35 2.25
C PHE A 56 -14.62 22.63 3.05
N ASN A 57 -14.83 22.53 4.36
CA ASN A 57 -15.11 23.69 5.22
C ASN A 57 -13.85 24.47 5.62
N ALA A 58 -12.74 23.79 5.94
CA ALA A 58 -11.53 24.40 6.49
C ALA A 58 -10.30 24.36 5.55
N GLY A 59 -10.36 23.62 4.45
CA GLY A 59 -9.21 23.37 3.54
C GLY A 59 -8.24 22.28 4.01
N ALA A 60 -8.53 21.60 5.13
CA ALA A 60 -7.65 20.60 5.71
C ALA A 60 -8.40 19.48 6.44
N PHE A 61 -7.81 18.27 6.40
CA PHE A 61 -8.21 17.17 7.28
C PHE A 61 -7.72 17.41 8.71
N ASN A 62 -8.54 17.09 9.70
CA ASN A 62 -8.25 17.33 11.11
C ASN A 62 -8.17 16.00 11.89
N PRO A 63 -6.97 15.55 12.31
CA PRO A 63 -6.78 14.27 13.03
C PRO A 63 -7.41 14.22 14.42
N PHE A 64 -7.80 15.36 14.98
CA PHE A 64 -8.45 15.47 16.28
C PHE A 64 -9.91 15.96 16.14
N PHE A 65 -10.50 15.80 14.96
CA PHE A 65 -11.90 16.11 14.75
C PHE A 65 -12.78 15.04 15.38
N ASP A 66 -13.36 15.40 16.51
CA ASP A 66 -14.46 14.69 17.16
C ASP A 66 -15.64 15.69 17.23
N PRO A 67 -16.77 15.42 16.55
CA PRO A 67 -17.92 16.34 16.50
C PRO A 67 -18.40 16.77 17.90
N ALA A 68 -18.38 15.86 18.87
CA ALA A 68 -18.79 16.17 20.24
C ALA A 68 -17.80 17.09 20.97
N THR A 69 -16.53 17.14 20.55
CA THR A 69 -15.54 18.08 21.09
C THR A 69 -15.58 19.45 20.42
N VAL A 70 -15.99 19.53 19.15
CA VAL A 70 -16.12 20.80 18.41
C VAL A 70 -17.22 21.65 19.04
N HIS A 71 -18.42 21.09 19.25
CA HIS A 71 -19.51 21.79 19.93
C HIS A 71 -19.17 22.14 21.40
N ARG A 72 -18.34 21.34 22.10
CA ARG A 72 -17.82 21.71 23.43
C ARG A 72 -16.84 22.89 23.38
N LYS A 73 -16.05 23.03 22.31
CA LYS A 73 -15.17 24.18 22.10
C LYS A 73 -15.97 25.43 21.74
N GLU A 74 -16.85 25.34 20.73
CA GLU A 74 -17.76 26.42 20.32
C GLU A 74 -18.57 26.94 21.52
N GLY A 75 -19.18 26.03 22.30
CA GLY A 75 -19.89 26.39 23.52
C GLY A 75 -19.00 26.88 24.67
N ALA A 76 -17.68 26.71 24.63
CA ALA A 76 -16.72 27.27 25.59
C ALA A 76 -16.09 28.58 25.09
N ASP A 77 -16.05 28.80 23.78
CA ASP A 77 -15.63 30.04 23.12
C ASP A 77 -16.76 31.07 23.22
N ALA A 78 -18.03 30.68 22.94
CA ALA A 78 -19.20 31.53 23.15
C ALA A 78 -19.35 31.99 24.61
N ARG A 79 -19.17 31.09 25.58
CA ARG A 79 -19.14 31.45 27.01
C ARG A 79 -18.00 32.40 27.36
N ARG A 80 -16.81 32.24 26.76
CA ARG A 80 -15.70 33.19 26.94
C ARG A 80 -15.98 34.56 26.28
N GLY A 81 -16.65 34.58 25.14
CA GLY A 81 -17.11 35.82 24.49
C GLY A 81 -18.09 36.60 25.36
N ILE A 82 -19.14 35.92 25.87
CA ILE A 82 -20.13 36.51 26.77
C ILE A 82 -19.46 36.99 28.08
N LEU A 83 -18.62 36.17 28.71
CA LEU A 83 -17.90 36.58 29.93
C LEU A 83 -16.96 37.78 29.66
N ARG A 84 -16.33 37.86 28.48
CA ARG A 84 -15.51 39.02 28.10
C ARG A 84 -16.37 40.28 27.88
N GLN A 85 -17.55 40.16 27.28
CA GLN A 85 -18.49 41.29 27.15
C GLN A 85 -19.00 41.76 28.53
N ILE A 86 -19.33 40.84 29.43
CA ILE A 86 -19.72 41.16 30.81
C ILE A 86 -18.57 41.84 31.55
N SER A 87 -17.34 41.30 31.50
CA SER A 87 -16.15 41.95 32.09
C SER A 87 -15.89 43.35 31.54
N LEU A 88 -16.09 43.57 30.23
CA LEU A 88 -15.97 44.90 29.61
C LEU A 88 -17.09 45.86 30.01
N HIS A 89 -18.29 45.37 30.30
CA HIS A 89 -19.45 46.19 30.67
C HIS A 89 -19.49 46.57 32.15
N PHE A 90 -18.92 45.73 33.03
CA PHE A 90 -18.90 45.93 34.49
C PHE A 90 -17.49 46.25 35.04
N GLU A 91 -16.50 46.49 34.17
CA GLU A 91 -15.10 46.81 34.52
C GLU A 91 -14.39 45.77 35.43
N VAL A 92 -14.90 44.52 35.48
CA VAL A 92 -14.33 43.45 36.31
C VAL A 92 -13.26 42.68 35.55
N GLU A 93 -12.00 42.75 36.01
CA GLU A 93 -10.91 41.94 35.46
C GLU A 93 -11.24 40.43 35.49
N PRO A 94 -11.12 39.72 34.34
CA PRO A 94 -11.48 38.31 34.25
C PRO A 94 -10.45 37.43 34.97
N ARG A 95 -10.74 37.07 36.23
CA ARG A 95 -9.95 36.10 37.01
C ARG A 95 -9.63 34.85 36.18
N VAL A 96 -8.36 34.45 36.17
CA VAL A 96 -7.86 33.31 35.39
C VAL A 96 -8.48 32.00 35.90
N PHE A 97 -9.56 31.55 35.26
CA PHE A 97 -10.21 30.29 35.60
C PHE A 97 -9.27 29.10 35.29
N LYS A 98 -8.79 28.43 36.35
CA LYS A 98 -8.09 27.14 36.25
C LYS A 98 -8.91 26.18 35.37
N LYS A 99 -8.24 25.44 34.47
CA LYS A 99 -8.85 24.53 33.47
C LYS A 99 -9.81 23.51 34.10
N LYS A 100 -11.08 23.87 34.31
CA LYS A 100 -12.15 22.92 34.67
C LYS A 100 -12.40 21.98 33.48
N ARG A 101 -12.79 20.74 33.77
CA ARG A 101 -13.17 19.74 32.76
C ARG A 101 -14.22 20.35 31.82
N LEU A 102 -14.06 20.11 30.51
CA LEU A 102 -15.03 20.56 29.50
C LEU A 102 -16.44 20.11 29.89
N PRO A 103 -17.47 20.97 29.71
CA PRO A 103 -18.84 20.65 30.12
C PRO A 103 -19.34 19.37 29.43
N LYS A 104 -20.32 18.71 30.07
CA LYS A 104 -21.06 17.60 29.46
C LYS A 104 -21.67 18.06 28.14
N MET A 105 -21.85 17.10 27.24
CA MET A 105 -22.38 17.34 25.90
C MET A 105 -23.77 17.99 25.95
N ILE A 106 -24.06 18.91 25.03
CA ILE A 106 -25.39 19.50 24.92
C ILE A 106 -26.38 18.38 24.54
N PRO A 107 -27.54 18.25 25.21
CA PRO A 107 -28.58 17.30 24.82
C PRO A 107 -28.95 17.48 23.34
N GLY A 108 -29.03 16.37 22.59
CA GLY A 108 -29.34 16.36 21.15
C GLY A 108 -28.15 16.31 20.20
N VAL A 109 -26.92 16.58 20.65
CA VAL A 109 -25.71 16.43 19.80
C VAL A 109 -25.30 14.96 19.69
N VAL A 110 -25.38 14.38 18.49
CA VAL A 110 -24.98 12.98 18.24
C VAL A 110 -23.47 12.88 18.04
N ASP A 111 -22.75 12.24 18.97
CA ASP A 111 -21.35 11.84 18.75
C ASP A 111 -21.29 10.71 17.71
N ALA A 112 -21.04 11.06 16.44
CA ALA A 112 -20.90 10.11 15.34
C ALA A 112 -19.76 9.09 15.54
N LEU A 113 -18.83 9.34 16.47
CA LEU A 113 -17.77 8.40 16.83
C LEU A 113 -18.13 7.54 18.06
N ALA A 114 -19.13 7.89 18.88
CA ALA A 114 -19.49 7.12 20.08
C ALA A 114 -19.92 5.66 19.77
N PRO A 115 -20.78 5.38 18.77
CA PRO A 115 -21.09 4.01 18.37
C PRO A 115 -19.86 3.24 17.88
N LEU A 116 -18.92 3.92 17.22
CA LEU A 116 -17.67 3.31 16.72
C LEU A 116 -16.73 2.96 17.88
N LYS A 117 -16.58 3.88 18.84
CA LYS A 117 -15.80 3.70 20.08
C LYS A 117 -16.37 2.56 20.93
N ALA A 118 -17.69 2.38 20.96
CA ALA A 118 -18.35 1.29 21.67
C ALA A 118 -18.13 -0.09 21.00
N VAL A 119 -18.12 -0.15 19.67
CA VAL A 119 -17.95 -1.41 18.91
C VAL A 119 -16.48 -1.84 18.79
N LEU A 120 -15.57 -0.91 18.53
CA LEU A 120 -14.15 -1.22 18.30
C LEU A 120 -13.24 -0.96 19.51
N GLY A 121 -13.57 0.04 20.34
CA GLY A 121 -12.64 0.66 21.27
C GLY A 121 -12.05 1.98 20.74
N ALA A 122 -11.56 2.82 21.65
CA ALA A 122 -11.11 4.18 21.32
C ALA A 122 -9.72 4.21 20.64
N ALA A 123 -8.83 3.28 20.97
CA ALA A 123 -7.49 3.20 20.36
C ALA A 123 -7.59 2.75 18.90
N GLU A 124 -8.46 1.78 18.66
CA GLU A 124 -8.84 1.21 17.37
C GLU A 124 -9.42 2.29 16.46
N VAL A 125 -10.39 3.08 16.94
CA VAL A 125 -10.94 4.24 16.20
C VAL A 125 -9.85 5.27 15.87
N GLN A 126 -8.88 5.50 16.75
CA GLN A 126 -7.73 6.38 16.46
C GLN A 126 -6.82 5.80 15.37
N MET A 127 -6.55 4.49 15.38
CA MET A 127 -5.77 3.81 14.33
C MET A 127 -6.48 3.87 12.97
N VAL A 128 -7.80 3.58 12.93
CA VAL A 128 -8.65 3.77 11.73
C VAL A 128 -8.51 5.20 11.22
N THR A 129 -8.60 6.19 12.12
CA THR A 129 -8.50 7.62 11.78
C THR A 129 -7.15 7.94 11.14
N GLY A 130 -6.04 7.46 11.71
CA GLY A 130 -4.71 7.60 11.12
C GLY A 130 -4.61 6.99 9.73
N GLN A 131 -5.15 5.79 9.54
CA GLN A 131 -5.12 5.06 8.27
C GLN A 131 -5.96 5.75 7.16
N VAL A 132 -7.15 6.23 7.50
CA VAL A 132 -8.01 7.03 6.62
C VAL A 132 -7.29 8.31 6.23
N LEU A 133 -6.73 9.03 7.19
CA LEU A 133 -6.03 10.28 6.95
C LEU A 133 -4.77 10.11 6.10
N GLY A 134 -4.00 9.04 6.26
CA GLY A 134 -2.88 8.73 5.37
C GLY A 134 -3.36 8.57 3.92
N SER A 135 -4.44 7.81 3.72
CA SER A 135 -5.04 7.57 2.40
C SER A 135 -5.58 8.86 1.77
N LEU A 136 -6.28 9.70 2.54
CA LEU A 136 -6.85 10.97 2.06
C LEU A 136 -5.76 12.03 1.79
N ASN A 137 -4.72 12.11 2.62
CA ASN A 137 -3.60 13.03 2.39
C ASN A 137 -2.79 12.63 1.14
N SER A 138 -2.54 11.33 0.93
CA SER A 138 -1.91 10.83 -0.30
C SER A 138 -2.75 11.19 -1.53
N TYR A 139 -4.07 10.95 -1.49
CA TYR A 139 -4.97 11.35 -2.57
C TYR A 139 -4.87 12.85 -2.88
N ILE A 140 -4.99 13.73 -1.87
CA ILE A 140 -4.89 15.18 -2.07
C ILE A 140 -3.50 15.58 -2.58
N SER A 141 -2.42 14.96 -2.10
CA SER A 141 -1.06 15.25 -2.59
C SER A 141 -0.93 14.97 -4.09
N ASN A 142 -1.57 13.93 -4.60
CA ASN A 142 -1.59 13.67 -6.04
C ASN A 142 -2.42 14.72 -6.79
N ARG A 143 -3.60 15.11 -6.26
CA ARG A 143 -4.41 16.19 -6.85
C ARG A 143 -3.70 17.55 -6.85
N GLN A 144 -2.80 17.82 -5.89
CA GLN A 144 -1.95 19.02 -5.89
C GLN A 144 -0.92 19.03 -7.04
N ASN A 145 -0.46 17.86 -7.46
CA ASN A 145 0.43 17.72 -8.61
C ASN A 145 -0.35 17.87 -9.92
N ASP A 146 -1.55 17.27 -10.03
CA ASP A 146 -2.43 17.47 -11.19
C ASP A 146 -2.86 18.94 -11.32
N PHE A 147 -3.12 19.62 -10.19
CA PHE A 147 -3.39 21.06 -10.17
C PHE A 147 -2.19 21.87 -10.65
N ARG A 148 -0.98 21.51 -10.21
CA ARG A 148 0.26 22.12 -10.73
C ARG A 148 0.35 21.91 -12.24
N GLN A 149 0.17 20.69 -12.74
CA GLN A 149 0.22 20.40 -14.18
C GLN A 149 -0.81 21.22 -14.97
N ALA A 150 -2.05 21.33 -14.48
CA ALA A 150 -3.09 22.15 -15.12
C ALA A 150 -2.73 23.65 -15.19
N VAL A 151 -2.09 24.19 -14.15
CA VAL A 151 -1.62 25.59 -14.09
C VAL A 151 -0.33 25.82 -14.90
N PHE A 152 0.49 24.79 -15.09
CA PHE A 152 1.68 24.87 -15.94
C PHE A 152 1.37 24.70 -17.43
N GLY A 153 0.30 23.96 -17.77
CA GLY A 153 -0.16 23.74 -19.15
C GLY A 153 -1.22 24.73 -19.65
N SER A 154 -1.57 25.78 -18.89
CA SER A 154 -2.53 26.80 -19.33
C SER A 154 -1.87 27.89 -20.18
N CYS A 155 -2.45 28.19 -21.34
CA CYS A 155 -2.04 29.26 -22.24
C CYS A 155 -2.51 30.65 -21.73
N LEU A 156 -1.90 31.15 -20.65
CA LEU A 156 -2.09 32.53 -20.20
C LEU A 156 -1.14 33.47 -20.95
N SER A 157 -1.56 34.73 -21.17
CA SER A 157 -0.73 35.79 -21.75
C SER A 157 0.46 36.11 -20.83
N ALA A 158 1.62 36.53 -21.36
CA ALA A 158 2.86 36.61 -20.59
C ALA A 158 2.77 37.45 -19.28
N ASP A 159 2.07 38.58 -19.31
CA ASP A 159 1.95 39.47 -18.14
C ASP A 159 0.93 38.98 -17.09
N GLU A 160 -0.17 38.36 -17.53
CA GLU A 160 -1.12 37.70 -16.61
C GLU A 160 -0.57 36.36 -16.08
N TYR A 161 0.33 35.74 -16.85
CA TYR A 161 0.93 34.44 -16.59
C TYR A 161 1.79 34.44 -15.33
N GLU A 162 2.55 35.49 -15.01
CA GLU A 162 3.35 35.48 -13.78
C GLU A 162 2.49 35.66 -12.52
N THR A 163 1.66 36.71 -12.49
CA THR A 163 0.90 37.11 -11.31
C THR A 163 -0.17 36.08 -10.93
N THR A 164 -1.00 35.66 -11.90
CA THR A 164 -2.12 34.75 -11.66
C THR A 164 -1.61 33.34 -11.35
N ARG A 165 -0.59 32.86 -12.07
CA ARG A 165 0.04 31.55 -11.79
C ARG A 165 0.68 31.51 -10.42
N HIS A 166 1.43 32.54 -10.02
CA HIS A 166 2.03 32.59 -8.70
C HIS A 166 0.95 32.50 -7.62
N ALA A 167 -0.15 33.25 -7.78
CA ALA A 167 -1.31 33.16 -6.89
C ALA A 167 -1.98 31.79 -6.85
N LEU A 168 -2.22 31.15 -8.00
CA LEU A 168 -2.76 29.79 -8.08
C LEU A 168 -1.82 28.77 -7.39
N LEU A 169 -0.50 28.91 -7.53
CA LEU A 169 0.49 28.05 -6.89
C LEU A 169 0.59 28.30 -5.37
N VAL A 170 0.42 29.54 -4.90
CA VAL A 170 0.32 29.88 -3.47
C VAL A 170 -0.94 29.25 -2.86
N ILE A 171 -2.11 29.34 -3.53
CA ILE A 171 -3.35 28.67 -3.11
C ILE A 171 -3.16 27.14 -3.05
N ASN A 172 -2.50 26.55 -4.07
CA ASN A 172 -2.19 25.12 -4.15
C ASN A 172 -1.28 24.66 -2.99
N LYS A 173 -0.22 25.43 -2.69
CA LYS A 173 0.70 25.20 -1.57
C LYS A 173 -0.03 25.30 -0.22
N ALA A 174 -0.93 26.28 -0.07
CA ALA A 174 -1.72 26.50 1.13
C ALA A 174 -2.91 25.54 1.32
N LYS A 175 -3.26 24.74 0.29
CA LYS A 175 -4.44 23.85 0.20
C LYS A 175 -5.78 24.58 0.34
N ALA A 176 -5.84 25.85 -0.09
CA ALA A 176 -6.95 26.75 0.25
C ALA A 176 -8.11 26.81 -0.77
N TRP A 177 -8.14 25.94 -1.79
CA TRP A 177 -9.09 26.04 -2.93
C TRP A 177 -10.58 26.16 -2.52
N PHE A 178 -10.97 25.55 -1.40
CA PHE A 178 -12.35 25.55 -0.91
C PHE A 178 -12.59 26.52 0.25
N ASN A 179 -11.52 26.95 0.94
CA ASN A 179 -11.62 27.86 2.07
C ASN A 179 -11.51 29.32 1.60
N LEU A 180 -12.58 29.83 1.00
CA LEU A 180 -12.68 31.21 0.51
C LEU A 180 -12.69 32.27 1.64
N LYS A 181 -12.88 31.87 2.90
CA LYS A 181 -12.77 32.75 4.08
C LYS A 181 -11.32 32.94 4.52
N ARG A 182 -10.41 32.05 4.13
CA ARG A 182 -8.98 32.20 4.46
C ARG A 182 -8.37 33.27 3.59
N GLU A 183 -7.90 34.31 4.24
CA GLU A 183 -7.03 35.32 3.65
C GLU A 183 -5.70 34.68 3.25
N LEU A 184 -5.27 35.00 2.04
CA LEU A 184 -3.96 34.65 1.49
C LEU A 184 -3.42 35.89 0.82
N GLN A 185 -2.13 36.13 0.98
CA GLN A 185 -1.43 37.29 0.45
C GLN A 185 -0.17 36.85 -0.29
N ILE A 186 0.25 37.67 -1.24
CA ILE A 186 1.54 37.62 -1.93
C ILE A 186 2.15 39.00 -1.76
N GLU A 187 3.35 39.09 -1.17
CA GLU A 187 4.04 40.37 -0.95
C GLU A 187 3.14 41.41 -0.23
N GLY A 188 2.35 40.95 0.76
CA GLY A 188 1.39 41.76 1.51
C GLY A 188 0.06 42.07 0.80
N LYS A 189 -0.02 41.90 -0.53
CA LYS A 189 -1.25 42.13 -1.30
C LYS A 189 -2.18 40.90 -1.21
N PRO A 190 -3.49 41.07 -0.92
CA PRO A 190 -4.43 39.95 -0.85
C PRO A 190 -4.69 39.34 -2.23
N ILE A 191 -4.79 38.01 -2.31
CA ILE A 191 -5.17 37.32 -3.54
C ILE A 191 -6.64 37.61 -3.85
N ASP A 192 -6.89 38.06 -5.08
CA ASP A 192 -8.18 38.50 -5.56
C ASP A 192 -9.25 37.39 -5.57
N SER A 193 -10.52 37.81 -5.66
CA SER A 193 -11.66 36.89 -5.61
C SER A 193 -11.80 36.04 -6.88
N ALA A 194 -11.39 36.54 -8.04
CA ALA A 194 -11.49 35.82 -9.31
C ALA A 194 -10.49 34.66 -9.37
N THR A 195 -9.22 34.88 -9.02
CA THR A 195 -8.20 33.83 -8.91
C THR A 195 -8.57 32.79 -7.86
N ARG A 196 -9.16 33.18 -6.73
CA ARG A 196 -9.66 32.21 -5.73
C ARG A 196 -10.83 31.37 -6.25
N LYS A 197 -11.75 31.95 -7.04
CA LYS A 197 -12.80 31.19 -7.75
C LYS A 197 -12.22 30.27 -8.84
N LEU A 198 -11.24 30.74 -9.62
CA LEU A 198 -10.55 29.96 -10.64
C LEU A 198 -9.84 28.75 -10.03
N ALA A 199 -9.08 28.93 -8.95
CA ALA A 199 -8.44 27.85 -8.20
C ALA A 199 -9.45 26.81 -7.70
N ARG A 200 -10.61 27.25 -7.19
CA ARG A 200 -11.71 26.36 -6.78
C ARG A 200 -12.25 25.55 -7.97
N ASN A 201 -12.47 26.17 -9.12
CA ASN A 201 -13.01 25.53 -10.31
C ASN A 201 -12.04 24.48 -10.88
N ILE A 202 -10.76 24.84 -11.06
CA ILE A 202 -9.71 23.90 -11.52
C ILE A 202 -9.63 22.69 -10.58
N MET A 203 -9.53 22.92 -9.27
CA MET A 203 -9.45 21.84 -8.29
C MET A 203 -10.72 20.98 -8.24
N SER A 204 -11.90 21.59 -8.41
CA SER A 204 -13.17 20.85 -8.47
C SER A 204 -13.23 19.94 -9.70
N GLN A 205 -12.82 20.44 -10.88
CA GLN A 205 -12.79 19.65 -12.10
C GLN A 205 -11.81 18.46 -11.97
N ILE A 206 -10.61 18.71 -11.45
CA ILE A 206 -9.61 17.66 -11.15
C ILE A 206 -10.17 16.63 -10.17
N MET A 207 -10.78 17.07 -9.06
CA MET A 207 -11.38 16.16 -8.07
C MET A 207 -12.59 15.39 -8.60
N ASN A 208 -13.29 15.88 -9.62
CA ASN A 208 -14.40 15.18 -10.28
C ASN A 208 -13.91 14.12 -11.28
N ARG A 209 -12.78 14.37 -11.98
CA ARG A 209 -12.14 13.36 -12.85
C ARG A 209 -11.60 12.16 -12.07
N HIS A 210 -11.18 12.36 -10.81
CA HIS A 210 -10.57 11.31 -10.00
C HIS A 210 -11.52 10.75 -8.94
N ARG A 211 -11.70 9.42 -8.93
CA ARG A 211 -12.51 8.76 -7.92
C ARG A 211 -11.86 8.88 -6.53
N LYS A 212 -12.57 9.47 -5.57
CA LYS A 212 -12.19 9.52 -4.14
C LYS A 212 -11.83 8.12 -3.59
N PRO A 213 -10.92 8.00 -2.61
CA PRO A 213 -10.59 6.72 -1.97
C PRO A 213 -11.83 6.02 -1.40
N ARG A 214 -11.90 4.69 -1.54
CA ARG A 214 -13.02 3.86 -1.05
C ARG A 214 -12.57 2.96 0.09
N PHE A 215 -13.18 3.09 1.25
CA PHE A 215 -12.81 2.39 2.48
C PHE A 215 -13.54 1.05 2.70
N SER A 216 -14.46 0.67 1.81
CA SER A 216 -15.28 -0.56 1.92
C SER A 216 -14.51 -1.88 1.95
N ARG A 217 -13.24 -1.89 1.52
CA ARG A 217 -12.33 -3.06 1.57
C ARG A 217 -10.95 -2.70 2.13
N ILE A 218 -10.86 -1.67 2.98
CA ILE A 218 -9.59 -1.38 3.65
C ILE A 218 -9.20 -2.57 4.54
N GLY A 219 -7.90 -2.92 4.55
CA GLY A 219 -7.31 -3.84 5.52
C GLY A 219 -7.13 -3.14 6.86
N MET A 220 -7.08 -3.89 7.96
CA MET A 220 -6.93 -3.31 9.29
C MET A 220 -5.44 -3.11 9.61
N VAL A 221 -5.04 -1.94 10.12
CA VAL A 221 -3.65 -1.65 10.51
C VAL A 221 -3.63 -1.33 11.99
N VAL A 222 -2.95 -2.16 12.76
CA VAL A 222 -2.96 -2.15 14.24
C VAL A 222 -1.56 -1.96 14.79
N ASP A 223 -1.46 -1.38 15.99
CA ASP A 223 -0.19 -1.19 16.69
C ASP A 223 -0.15 -1.90 18.05
N GLN A 224 1.02 -1.83 18.71
CA GLN A 224 1.34 -2.41 20.02
C GLN A 224 0.31 -2.19 21.14
N ARG A 225 -0.55 -1.17 21.05
CA ARG A 225 -1.59 -0.90 22.06
C ARG A 225 -2.68 -1.97 22.09
N ILE A 226 -2.87 -2.69 20.98
CA ILE A 226 -3.88 -3.73 20.84
C ILE A 226 -3.34 -5.05 20.28
N ALA A 227 -2.14 -5.07 19.71
CA ALA A 227 -1.57 -6.25 19.05
C ALA A 227 -0.13 -6.50 19.50
N THR A 228 0.17 -7.70 20.01
CA THR A 228 1.51 -8.11 20.45
C THR A 228 1.91 -9.41 19.75
N LEU A 229 3.13 -9.44 19.21
CA LEU A 229 3.72 -10.60 18.54
C LEU A 229 4.57 -11.39 19.54
N SER A 230 4.49 -12.71 19.52
CA SER A 230 5.38 -13.61 20.28
C SER A 230 5.72 -14.86 19.46
N THR A 231 6.78 -15.56 19.85
CA THR A 231 7.10 -16.89 19.33
C THR A 231 6.11 -17.94 19.86
N SER A 232 6.06 -19.09 19.17
CA SER A 232 5.36 -20.30 19.59
C SER A 232 6.37 -21.26 20.25
N ALA A 233 6.04 -21.77 21.43
CA ALA A 233 6.95 -22.65 22.18
C ALA A 233 6.80 -24.15 21.84
N CYS A 234 5.65 -24.57 21.29
CA CYS A 234 5.24 -25.99 21.26
C CYS A 234 4.53 -26.44 19.97
N SER A 235 4.59 -25.67 18.88
CA SER A 235 3.88 -26.00 17.63
C SER A 235 4.84 -26.29 16.48
N THR A 236 4.55 -27.35 15.73
CA THR A 236 5.25 -27.76 14.50
C THR A 236 4.66 -27.13 13.24
N THR A 237 3.48 -26.50 13.31
CA THR A 237 2.73 -25.98 12.14
C THR A 237 2.79 -24.46 12.01
N PHE A 238 3.10 -23.77 13.09
CA PHE A 238 3.24 -22.32 13.15
C PHE A 238 4.23 -21.96 14.26
N ASP A 239 5.08 -20.99 14.00
CA ASP A 239 6.20 -20.58 14.85
C ASP A 239 5.94 -19.26 15.58
N MET A 240 4.84 -18.57 15.26
CA MET A 240 4.51 -17.26 15.82
C MET A 240 3.03 -17.14 16.22
N TRP A 241 2.77 -16.27 17.20
CA TRP A 241 1.45 -15.83 17.61
C TRP A 241 1.33 -14.31 17.51
N LEU A 242 0.25 -13.83 16.89
CA LEU A 242 -0.22 -12.45 17.06
C LEU A 242 -1.42 -12.44 18.01
N LYS A 243 -1.22 -11.91 19.20
CA LYS A 243 -2.26 -11.71 20.21
C LYS A 243 -2.91 -10.35 20.00
N LEU A 244 -4.15 -10.35 19.51
CA LEU A 244 -4.93 -9.15 19.17
C LEU A 244 -6.07 -8.94 20.18
N ARG A 245 -6.16 -7.75 20.78
CA ARG A 245 -7.29 -7.37 21.66
C ARG A 245 -8.56 -7.17 20.83
N VAL A 246 -9.69 -7.66 21.34
CA VAL A 246 -11.01 -7.49 20.72
C VAL A 246 -12.01 -7.05 21.78
N ALA A 247 -12.66 -5.90 21.56
CA ALA A 247 -13.69 -5.39 22.46
C ALA A 247 -14.87 -6.38 22.60
N GLY A 248 -15.38 -6.55 23.82
CA GLY A 248 -16.51 -7.44 24.13
C GLY A 248 -16.19 -8.95 24.08
N LEU A 249 -14.99 -9.36 23.65
CA LEU A 249 -14.66 -10.78 23.47
C LEU A 249 -14.54 -11.53 24.81
N LYS A 250 -14.08 -10.85 25.87
CA LYS A 250 -14.00 -11.43 27.22
C LYS A 250 -15.40 -11.70 27.78
N GLU A 251 -16.28 -10.73 27.61
CA GLU A 251 -17.67 -10.75 28.08
C GLU A 251 -18.47 -11.81 27.32
N ALA A 252 -18.31 -11.89 26.00
CA ALA A 252 -18.93 -12.93 25.17
C ALA A 252 -18.47 -14.35 25.58
N ARG A 253 -17.17 -14.55 25.82
CA ARG A 253 -16.63 -15.85 26.27
C ARG A 253 -17.07 -16.21 27.69
N LYS A 254 -17.24 -15.22 28.58
CA LYS A 254 -17.81 -15.43 29.91
C LYS A 254 -19.28 -15.87 29.80
N ALA A 255 -20.05 -15.26 28.90
CA ALA A 255 -21.44 -15.64 28.65
C ALA A 255 -21.57 -17.06 28.07
N THR A 256 -20.62 -17.53 27.26
CA THR A 256 -20.56 -18.93 26.80
C THR A 256 -19.93 -19.91 27.81
N GLY A 257 -19.78 -19.53 29.08
CA GLY A 257 -19.28 -20.41 30.15
C GLY A 257 -17.80 -20.80 30.04
N GLN A 258 -16.98 -20.09 29.24
CA GLN A 258 -15.58 -20.46 29.04
C GLN A 258 -14.77 -20.26 30.34
N ARG A 259 -14.06 -21.32 30.78
CA ARG A 259 -13.09 -21.24 31.89
C ARG A 259 -11.96 -20.28 31.52
N ASN A 260 -11.69 -19.29 32.38
CA ASN A 260 -10.70 -18.22 32.20
C ASN A 260 -10.82 -17.44 30.87
N PRO A 261 -11.88 -16.64 30.67
CA PRO A 261 -12.07 -15.87 29.45
C PRO A 261 -11.08 -14.68 29.38
N ASP A 262 -10.28 -14.63 28.32
CA ASP A 262 -9.47 -13.46 27.98
C ASP A 262 -10.14 -12.60 26.89
N GLY A 263 -9.70 -11.34 26.76
CA GLY A 263 -10.19 -10.40 25.74
C GLY A 263 -9.36 -10.43 24.45
N PHE A 264 -8.69 -11.54 24.15
CA PHE A 264 -7.71 -11.64 23.07
C PHE A 264 -8.04 -12.74 22.05
N LEU A 265 -7.78 -12.41 20.79
CA LEU A 265 -7.74 -13.31 19.67
C LEU A 265 -6.28 -13.70 19.39
N HIS A 266 -5.94 -14.96 19.64
CA HIS A 266 -4.60 -15.50 19.38
C HIS A 266 -4.55 -16.05 17.95
N ILE A 267 -3.91 -15.32 17.04
CA ILE A 267 -3.79 -15.65 15.62
C ILE A 267 -2.48 -16.42 15.42
N PRO A 268 -2.50 -17.71 15.03
CA PRO A 268 -1.30 -18.47 14.72
C PRO A 268 -0.78 -18.06 13.34
N ILE A 269 0.52 -17.81 13.26
CA ILE A 269 1.22 -17.30 12.07
C ILE A 269 2.41 -18.21 11.79
N GLN A 270 2.61 -18.55 10.52
CA GLN A 270 3.77 -19.31 10.05
C GLN A 270 4.70 -18.36 9.28
N SER A 271 5.97 -18.30 9.69
CA SER A 271 7.03 -17.57 8.99
C SER A 271 7.56 -18.33 7.77
N TYR A 272 8.58 -17.77 7.13
CA TYR A 272 9.36 -18.41 6.06
C TYR A 272 10.76 -17.79 6.00
N ASP A 273 11.72 -18.46 5.38
CA ASP A 273 13.15 -18.11 5.46
C ASP A 273 13.44 -16.67 5.03
N ARG A 274 12.83 -16.20 3.94
CA ARG A 274 12.93 -14.81 3.43
C ARG A 274 12.31 -13.74 4.36
N PHE A 275 11.45 -14.14 5.29
CA PHE A 275 11.01 -13.29 6.39
C PHE A 275 12.06 -13.33 7.51
N ASN A 276 12.50 -14.51 7.94
CA ASN A 276 13.45 -14.69 9.04
C ASN A 276 14.81 -14.04 8.77
N ALA A 277 15.41 -14.29 7.60
CA ALA A 277 16.69 -13.73 7.15
C ALA A 277 16.67 -12.22 6.85
N ARG A 278 15.52 -11.54 7.01
CA ARG A 278 15.43 -10.10 6.71
C ARG A 278 16.05 -9.26 7.84
N GLN A 279 17.12 -8.57 7.48
CA GLN A 279 17.72 -7.48 8.24
C GLN A 279 16.77 -6.28 8.38
N GLY A 280 16.98 -5.47 9.42
CA GLY A 280 16.18 -4.28 9.73
C GLY A 280 15.25 -4.45 10.94
N GLU A 281 14.77 -3.33 11.49
CA GLU A 281 13.99 -3.30 12.73
C GLU A 281 12.53 -3.73 12.49
N ARG A 282 12.05 -4.74 13.23
CA ARG A 282 10.64 -5.15 13.20
C ARG A 282 9.79 -4.15 13.97
N LYS A 283 8.94 -3.42 13.25
CA LYS A 283 8.02 -2.45 13.88
C LYS A 283 6.83 -3.18 14.48
N GLN A 284 6.38 -2.69 15.63
CA GLN A 284 5.21 -3.22 16.35
C GLN A 284 3.89 -2.72 15.72
N SER A 285 3.80 -2.85 14.39
CA SER A 285 2.66 -2.46 13.57
C SER A 285 2.35 -3.58 12.58
N PHE A 286 1.09 -4.02 12.57
CA PHE A 286 0.64 -5.22 11.88
C PHE A 286 -0.52 -4.89 10.94
N GLN A 287 -0.55 -5.54 9.78
CA GLN A 287 -1.61 -5.36 8.79
C GLN A 287 -2.44 -6.65 8.72
N ILE A 288 -3.74 -6.58 8.96
CA ILE A 288 -4.65 -7.73 8.79
C ILE A 288 -5.34 -7.58 7.43
N ILE A 289 -4.95 -8.47 6.52
CA ILE A 289 -5.26 -8.39 5.10
C ILE A 289 -6.15 -9.58 4.73
N GLU A 290 -7.41 -9.30 4.42
CA GLU A 290 -8.31 -10.25 3.77
C GLU A 290 -8.12 -10.16 2.26
N ASP A 291 -7.76 -11.28 1.63
CA ASP A 291 -7.67 -11.36 0.19
C ASP A 291 -9.05 -11.25 -0.49
N ARG A 292 -9.09 -10.52 -1.61
CA ARG A 292 -10.31 -10.17 -2.33
C ARG A 292 -11.01 -11.38 -2.97
N HIS A 293 -10.26 -12.40 -3.36
CA HIS A 293 -10.72 -13.48 -4.24
C HIS A 293 -10.96 -14.79 -3.49
N THR A 294 -10.07 -15.09 -2.56
CA THR A 294 -10.11 -16.29 -1.71
C THR A 294 -10.83 -16.06 -0.38
N GLY A 295 -10.86 -14.81 0.12
CA GLY A 295 -11.34 -14.50 1.46
C GLY A 295 -10.41 -14.97 2.58
N THR A 296 -9.21 -15.45 2.23
CA THR A 296 -8.14 -15.86 3.15
C THR A 296 -7.58 -14.65 3.87
N ILE A 297 -7.23 -14.81 5.15
CA ILE A 297 -6.61 -13.75 5.95
C ILE A 297 -5.10 -14.02 6.06
N THR A 298 -4.32 -12.97 5.88
CA THR A 298 -2.86 -12.94 6.09
C THR A 298 -2.51 -11.81 7.05
N VAL A 299 -1.39 -11.97 7.77
CA VAL A 299 -0.85 -10.94 8.65
C VAL A 299 0.40 -10.34 8.02
N GLY A 300 0.34 -9.06 7.68
CA GLY A 300 1.48 -8.25 7.27
C GLY A 300 2.30 -7.78 8.47
N ILE A 301 3.56 -8.21 8.59
CA ILE A 301 4.51 -7.69 9.59
C ILE A 301 5.39 -6.61 8.93
N VAL A 302 5.48 -5.44 9.56
CA VAL A 302 6.25 -4.30 9.03
C VAL A 302 7.69 -4.32 9.55
N THR A 303 8.65 -4.15 8.65
CA THR A 303 10.08 -4.04 8.95
C THR A 303 10.62 -2.74 8.35
N GLU A 304 11.37 -1.96 9.12
CA GLU A 304 12.16 -0.84 8.59
C GLU A 304 13.50 -1.37 8.10
N VAL A 305 13.76 -1.21 6.80
CA VAL A 305 14.93 -1.74 6.09
C VAL A 305 15.80 -0.63 5.49
N GLY A 306 15.57 0.64 5.90
CA GLY A 306 16.26 1.81 5.35
C GLY A 306 17.78 1.72 5.47
N GLU A 307 18.28 1.49 6.69
CA GLU A 307 19.72 1.33 6.98
C GLU A 307 20.32 0.12 6.26
N ALA A 308 19.66 -1.05 6.31
CA ALA A 308 20.14 -2.26 5.63
C ALA A 308 20.22 -2.07 4.10
N PHE A 309 19.28 -1.34 3.51
CA PHE A 309 19.31 -1.01 2.08
C PHE A 309 20.36 0.06 1.74
N GLN A 310 20.65 0.97 2.67
CA GLN A 310 21.69 1.97 2.49
C GLN A 310 23.08 1.33 2.57
N ALA A 311 23.34 0.53 3.62
CA ALA A 311 24.57 -0.24 3.75
C ALA A 311 24.80 -1.20 2.56
N SER A 312 23.73 -1.86 2.08
CA SER A 312 23.80 -2.71 0.87
C SER A 312 24.09 -1.93 -0.42
N ARG A 313 23.84 -0.62 -0.47
CA ARG A 313 24.18 0.25 -1.61
C ARG A 313 25.59 0.80 -1.51
N GLU A 314 26.05 1.11 -0.30
CA GLU A 314 27.40 1.59 -0.03
C GLU A 314 28.44 0.46 -0.17
N ALA A 315 28.08 -0.76 0.23
CA ALA A 315 28.90 -1.96 0.03
C ALA A 315 28.79 -2.55 -1.39
N TYR A 316 27.96 -2.00 -2.28
CA TYR A 316 27.84 -2.48 -3.66
C TYR A 316 29.02 -1.99 -4.50
N SER A 317 30.01 -2.86 -4.71
CA SER A 317 30.98 -2.72 -5.78
C SER A 317 30.39 -3.30 -7.08
N ALA A 318 30.36 -2.51 -8.14
CA ALA A 318 30.04 -3.01 -9.47
C ALA A 318 31.22 -3.85 -9.99
N SER A 319 30.95 -5.09 -10.40
CA SER A 319 31.92 -5.95 -11.09
C SER A 319 31.97 -5.72 -12.61
N ALA A 320 30.99 -5.00 -13.15
CA ALA A 320 30.91 -4.66 -14.57
C ALA A 320 31.92 -3.54 -14.91
N ASN A 321 32.64 -3.71 -16.02
CA ASN A 321 33.65 -2.76 -16.48
C ASN A 321 33.03 -1.58 -17.23
N GLY A 322 32.10 -0.88 -16.58
CA GLY A 322 31.40 0.28 -17.13
C GLY A 322 29.88 0.07 -17.30
N PRO A 323 29.23 0.82 -18.21
CA PRO A 323 27.79 0.72 -18.42
C PRO A 323 27.38 -0.62 -19.05
N LEU A 324 26.64 -1.43 -18.29
CA LEU A 324 26.00 -2.64 -18.79
C LEU A 324 24.73 -2.28 -19.56
N ALA A 325 24.69 -2.56 -20.86
CA ALA A 325 23.49 -2.46 -21.66
C ALA A 325 22.63 -3.72 -21.45
N LEU A 326 21.33 -3.52 -21.22
CA LEU A 326 20.34 -4.58 -21.01
C LEU A 326 19.27 -4.50 -22.09
N ASP A 327 19.20 -5.52 -22.94
CA ASP A 327 18.09 -5.73 -23.87
C ASP A 327 17.03 -6.67 -23.26
N PHE A 328 15.77 -6.49 -23.64
CA PHE A 328 14.60 -7.14 -23.02
C PHE A 328 13.83 -7.98 -24.05
N GLY A 329 13.98 -9.31 -23.96
CA GLY A 329 13.42 -10.23 -24.94
C GLY A 329 12.26 -11.11 -24.43
N LEU A 330 11.62 -11.81 -25.37
CA LEU A 330 10.67 -12.88 -25.06
C LEU A 330 11.36 -14.25 -24.93
N THR A 331 12.33 -14.56 -25.79
CA THR A 331 13.06 -15.85 -25.74
C THR A 331 14.00 -15.92 -24.53
N THR A 332 14.73 -14.83 -24.29
CA THR A 332 15.57 -14.57 -23.13
C THR A 332 15.05 -13.29 -22.48
N THR A 333 14.86 -13.26 -21.16
CA THR A 333 14.26 -12.09 -20.49
C THR A 333 15.18 -10.87 -20.54
N PHE A 334 16.47 -11.07 -20.22
CA PHE A 334 17.48 -10.03 -20.33
C PHE A 334 18.70 -10.57 -21.08
N ALA A 335 19.21 -9.79 -22.04
CA ALA A 335 20.52 -10.00 -22.65
C ALA A 335 21.45 -8.86 -22.25
N THR A 336 22.70 -9.15 -21.88
CA THR A 336 23.74 -8.13 -21.67
C THR A 336 24.57 -7.93 -22.92
N ASN A 337 25.21 -6.76 -23.07
CA ASN A 337 26.26 -6.56 -24.09
C ASN A 337 27.52 -7.39 -23.84
N GLU A 338 27.67 -7.99 -22.65
CA GLU A 338 28.73 -8.93 -22.28
C GLU A 338 28.38 -10.38 -22.69
N GLY A 339 27.17 -10.63 -23.22
CA GLY A 339 26.72 -11.92 -23.75
C GLY A 339 25.92 -12.79 -22.77
N ASP A 340 25.63 -12.30 -21.56
CA ASP A 340 24.79 -13.02 -20.60
C ASP A 340 23.36 -13.11 -21.12
N LEU A 341 22.76 -14.28 -20.95
CA LEU A 341 21.37 -14.55 -21.35
C LEU A 341 20.59 -15.02 -20.12
N LEU A 342 19.98 -14.07 -19.41
CA LEU A 342 19.25 -14.29 -18.16
C LEU A 342 17.76 -14.55 -18.41
N GLY A 343 17.19 -15.51 -17.69
CA GLY A 343 15.79 -15.90 -17.86
C GLY A 343 15.52 -16.46 -19.27
N ARG A 344 16.34 -17.41 -19.72
CA ARG A 344 16.13 -18.19 -20.95
C ARG A 344 14.79 -18.96 -20.90
N ASP A 345 14.25 -19.28 -22.07
CA ASP A 345 12.96 -19.97 -22.24
C ASP A 345 11.76 -19.24 -21.64
N PHE A 346 11.84 -17.92 -21.46
CA PHE A 346 10.77 -17.13 -20.86
C PHE A 346 9.47 -17.22 -21.68
N LEU A 347 9.53 -17.13 -23.00
CA LEU A 347 8.39 -17.33 -23.91
C LEU A 347 7.79 -18.74 -23.78
N ARG A 348 8.61 -19.78 -23.59
CA ARG A 348 8.15 -21.16 -23.40
C ARG A 348 7.35 -21.28 -22.09
N LYS A 349 7.89 -20.72 -21.01
CA LYS A 349 7.25 -20.67 -19.68
C LYS A 349 5.96 -19.82 -19.71
N LEU A 350 5.96 -18.67 -20.39
CA LEU A 350 4.76 -17.85 -20.60
C LEU A 350 3.68 -18.60 -21.40
N LYS A 351 4.03 -19.24 -22.51
CA LYS A 351 3.09 -20.07 -23.31
C LYS A 351 2.48 -21.19 -22.48
N ALA A 352 3.25 -21.87 -21.62
CA ALA A 352 2.71 -22.90 -20.72
C ALA A 352 1.73 -22.35 -19.67
N LEU A 353 2.02 -21.18 -19.10
CA LEU A 353 1.12 -20.48 -18.16
C LEU A 353 -0.16 -20.00 -18.87
N ASP A 354 -0.05 -19.44 -20.08
CA ASP A 354 -1.21 -19.00 -20.86
C ASP A 354 -2.07 -20.19 -21.28
N ASN A 355 -1.49 -21.24 -21.87
CA ASN A 355 -2.24 -22.45 -22.27
C ASN A 355 -3.05 -23.02 -21.09
N THR A 356 -2.47 -23.03 -19.89
CA THR A 356 -3.15 -23.44 -18.65
C THR A 356 -4.31 -22.49 -18.29
N LEU A 357 -4.08 -21.17 -18.32
CA LEU A 357 -5.08 -20.15 -18.01
C LEU A 357 -6.24 -20.15 -19.02
N SER A 358 -5.92 -20.15 -20.31
CA SER A 358 -6.82 -20.23 -21.45
C SER A 358 -7.64 -21.52 -21.43
N GLY A 359 -7.04 -22.67 -21.09
CA GLY A 359 -7.75 -23.93 -20.90
C GLY A 359 -8.79 -23.88 -19.77
N ILE A 360 -8.41 -23.34 -18.60
CA ILE A 360 -9.33 -23.15 -17.48
C ILE A 360 -10.43 -22.15 -17.83
N ALA A 361 -10.09 -21.03 -18.50
CA ALA A 361 -11.06 -20.01 -18.92
C ALA A 361 -12.11 -20.60 -19.85
N ARG A 362 -11.68 -21.31 -20.93
CA ARG A 362 -12.58 -21.98 -21.88
C ARG A 362 -13.52 -22.97 -21.17
N HIS A 363 -13.01 -23.78 -20.26
CA HIS A 363 -13.84 -24.73 -19.50
C HIS A 363 -14.91 -24.00 -18.66
N VAL A 364 -14.52 -22.97 -17.90
CA VAL A 364 -15.45 -22.19 -17.06
C VAL A 364 -16.50 -21.44 -17.90
N GLN A 365 -16.09 -20.92 -19.08
CA GLN A 365 -16.98 -20.22 -20.01
C GLN A 365 -17.96 -21.16 -20.71
N ARG A 366 -17.56 -22.40 -21.06
CA ARG A 366 -18.48 -23.43 -21.58
C ARG A 366 -19.59 -23.77 -20.58
N SER A 367 -19.29 -23.72 -19.28
CA SER A 367 -20.29 -23.86 -18.20
C SER A 367 -21.09 -22.58 -17.91
N GLY A 368 -21.11 -21.61 -18.84
CA GLY A 368 -21.84 -20.33 -18.70
C GLY A 368 -21.27 -19.36 -17.66
N GLN A 369 -20.12 -19.66 -17.05
CA GLN A 369 -19.55 -18.86 -15.97
C GLN A 369 -18.43 -17.92 -16.45
N LYS A 370 -18.23 -16.82 -15.72
CA LYS A 370 -17.12 -15.89 -15.97
C LYS A 370 -15.83 -16.48 -15.37
N PRO A 371 -14.67 -16.51 -16.06
CA PRO A 371 -13.44 -17.13 -15.52
C PRO A 371 -13.08 -16.71 -14.09
N ARG A 372 -13.37 -15.46 -13.71
CA ARG A 372 -13.19 -14.90 -12.35
C ARG A 372 -14.08 -15.50 -11.25
N SER A 373 -15.12 -16.30 -11.55
CA SER A 373 -15.84 -17.09 -10.54
C SER A 373 -15.04 -18.32 -10.08
N SER A 374 -14.14 -18.83 -10.95
CA SER A 374 -13.33 -19.99 -10.65
C SER A 374 -12.15 -19.63 -9.74
N LYS A 375 -12.12 -20.25 -8.55
CA LYS A 375 -10.98 -20.21 -7.64
C LYS A 375 -9.70 -20.75 -8.31
N ARG A 376 -9.84 -21.79 -9.15
CA ARG A 376 -8.72 -22.39 -9.91
C ARG A 376 -8.14 -21.39 -10.91
N TYR A 377 -8.98 -20.76 -11.73
CA TYR A 377 -8.55 -19.72 -12.67
C TYR A 377 -7.83 -18.58 -11.95
N THR A 378 -8.44 -18.07 -10.86
CA THR A 378 -7.92 -16.91 -10.14
C THR A 378 -6.55 -17.20 -9.50
N ARG A 379 -6.37 -18.40 -8.90
CA ARG A 379 -5.08 -18.84 -8.35
C ARG A 379 -3.99 -18.94 -9.42
N HIS A 380 -4.31 -19.47 -10.62
CA HIS A 380 -3.35 -19.50 -11.73
C HIS A 380 -3.01 -18.11 -12.26
N ALA A 381 -4.00 -17.20 -12.32
CA ALA A 381 -3.79 -15.83 -12.77
C ALA A 381 -2.91 -15.04 -11.78
N GLU A 382 -3.07 -15.27 -10.48
CA GLU A 382 -2.21 -14.74 -9.43
C GLU A 382 -0.79 -15.31 -9.51
N ARG A 383 -0.62 -16.63 -9.73
CA ARG A 383 0.70 -17.26 -9.93
C ARG A 383 1.43 -16.67 -11.14
N THR A 384 0.72 -16.45 -12.24
CA THR A 384 1.29 -15.88 -13.49
C THR A 384 1.71 -14.42 -13.28
N ARG A 385 0.91 -13.62 -12.57
CA ARG A 385 1.24 -12.22 -12.22
C ARG A 385 2.37 -12.08 -11.21
N GLY A 386 2.55 -13.08 -10.35
CA GLY A 386 3.63 -13.15 -9.37
C GLY A 386 4.92 -13.80 -9.89
N TYR A 387 4.97 -14.15 -11.18
CA TYR A 387 6.16 -14.71 -11.80
C TYR A 387 7.18 -13.59 -12.04
N ASN A 388 8.33 -13.71 -11.38
CA ASN A 388 9.55 -12.99 -11.76
C ASN A 388 10.49 -14.02 -12.42
N PRO A 389 10.94 -13.82 -13.68
CA PRO A 389 11.88 -14.72 -14.35
C PRO A 389 13.22 -14.88 -13.62
N ASP A 390 13.58 -13.91 -12.77
CA ASP A 390 14.77 -13.89 -11.91
C ASP A 390 14.70 -14.88 -10.72
N ARG A 391 13.99 -16.01 -10.89
CA ARG A 391 13.96 -17.14 -9.96
C ARG A 391 14.71 -18.32 -10.57
N THR A 392 16.02 -18.33 -10.37
CA THR A 392 16.93 -19.46 -10.65
C THR A 392 16.94 -20.52 -9.53
N GLU A 393 16.10 -20.38 -8.50
CA GLU A 393 15.93 -21.36 -7.42
C GLU A 393 14.64 -22.18 -7.59
N SER A 394 14.74 -23.27 -8.35
CA SER A 394 13.90 -24.48 -8.17
C SER A 394 14.58 -25.76 -8.64
N ASP A 395 15.45 -25.67 -9.64
CA ASP A 395 15.89 -26.87 -10.37
C ASP A 395 17.12 -27.53 -9.70
N HIS A 396 17.96 -26.76 -8.98
CA HIS A 396 19.07 -27.31 -8.18
C HIS A 396 18.64 -28.15 -6.97
N GLN A 397 17.43 -27.96 -6.42
CA GLN A 397 16.94 -28.77 -5.29
C GLN A 397 16.37 -30.14 -5.70
N GLN A 398 16.17 -30.40 -7.00
CA GLN A 398 15.83 -31.74 -7.49
C GLN A 398 17.06 -32.58 -7.89
N ALA A 399 18.17 -31.95 -8.29
CA ALA A 399 19.42 -32.66 -8.61
C ALA A 399 20.00 -33.44 -7.41
N HIS A 400 20.18 -32.77 -6.26
CA HIS A 400 20.76 -33.40 -5.06
C HIS A 400 19.92 -34.52 -4.41
N ARG A 401 18.66 -34.71 -4.82
CA ARG A 401 17.83 -35.85 -4.39
C ARG A 401 17.94 -37.08 -5.31
N HIS A 402 18.58 -36.95 -6.47
CA HIS A 402 18.86 -38.07 -7.36
C HIS A 402 20.31 -38.56 -7.29
N GLU A 403 21.28 -37.69 -6.93
CA GLU A 403 22.69 -38.11 -6.73
C GLU A 403 22.94 -38.90 -5.43
N THR A 404 22.07 -38.80 -4.42
CA THR A 404 22.23 -39.52 -3.14
C THR A 404 21.72 -40.96 -3.16
N ALA A 405 21.28 -41.48 -4.30
CA ALA A 405 20.68 -42.81 -4.43
C ALA A 405 21.57 -43.87 -5.13
N VAL A 406 22.73 -43.49 -5.69
CA VAL A 406 23.63 -44.42 -6.40
C VAL A 406 25.10 -44.11 -6.11
N SER A 407 25.64 -44.58 -4.98
CA SER A 407 27.09 -44.69 -4.76
C SER A 407 27.45 -45.65 -3.61
N THR A 408 27.50 -46.95 -3.91
CA THR A 408 28.21 -47.96 -3.09
C THR A 408 28.83 -49.06 -3.95
N VAL A 409 29.83 -48.71 -4.77
CA VAL A 409 30.86 -49.65 -5.26
C VAL A 409 32.19 -48.90 -5.34
N PRO A 410 33.26 -49.34 -4.67
CA PRO A 410 34.58 -48.72 -4.77
C PRO A 410 35.46 -49.37 -5.86
N GLY A 411 36.14 -48.55 -6.67
CA GLY A 411 37.31 -48.96 -7.47
C GLY A 411 37.22 -48.82 -8.99
N ALA A 412 37.51 -47.62 -9.50
CA ALA A 412 38.05 -47.35 -10.85
C ALA A 412 38.57 -45.88 -10.90
N PRO A 413 39.57 -45.54 -11.76
CA PRO A 413 40.39 -44.34 -11.57
C PRO A 413 39.85 -43.04 -12.20
N GLU A 414 40.43 -41.92 -11.77
CA GLU A 414 40.17 -40.56 -12.27
C GLU A 414 40.49 -40.39 -13.77
N LEU A 415 39.68 -39.60 -14.47
CA LEU A 415 40.00 -39.07 -15.79
C LEU A 415 39.71 -37.56 -15.85
N SER A 416 40.61 -36.82 -16.48
CA SER A 416 40.70 -35.36 -16.39
C SER A 416 39.78 -34.60 -17.37
N ILE A 417 39.59 -33.31 -17.06
CA ILE A 417 38.74 -32.37 -17.82
C ILE A 417 39.45 -31.96 -19.12
N THR A 418 39.44 -32.83 -20.15
CA THR A 418 40.05 -32.52 -21.46
C THR A 418 39.42 -33.25 -22.66
N ALA A 419 38.14 -33.63 -22.60
CA ALA A 419 37.56 -34.59 -23.57
C ALA A 419 36.19 -34.23 -24.21
N VAL A 420 35.72 -32.98 -24.16
CA VAL A 420 34.37 -32.60 -24.70
C VAL A 420 34.40 -31.43 -25.71
N VAL A 421 35.58 -30.91 -26.09
CA VAL A 421 35.73 -29.77 -27.03
C VAL A 421 36.02 -30.23 -28.48
N ALA A 422 35.60 -31.44 -28.87
CA ALA A 422 35.90 -32.00 -30.19
C ALA A 422 34.70 -32.71 -30.83
N ALA A 423 33.74 -31.92 -31.35
CA ALA A 423 32.68 -32.42 -32.23
C ALA A 423 32.16 -31.36 -33.23
N TYR A 424 32.91 -31.19 -34.34
CA TYR A 424 32.45 -30.87 -35.70
C TYR A 424 31.63 -29.59 -36.01
N GLU A 425 32.35 -28.60 -36.52
CA GLU A 425 32.13 -27.94 -37.83
C GLU A 425 33.45 -28.09 -38.65
N PRO A 426 33.56 -27.78 -39.97
CA PRO A 426 32.59 -27.14 -40.88
C PRO A 426 32.41 -27.85 -42.24
N LEU A 427 31.57 -27.30 -43.12
CA LEU A 427 31.81 -27.26 -44.58
C LEU A 427 30.91 -26.20 -45.25
N ALA A 428 31.48 -25.39 -46.15
CA ALA A 428 30.79 -24.32 -46.86
C ALA A 428 31.15 -24.30 -48.35
N ALA A 429 30.17 -23.90 -49.17
CA ALA A 429 30.24 -23.51 -50.59
C ALA A 429 30.73 -24.53 -51.65
N GLU A 430 29.87 -24.85 -52.63
CA GLU A 430 29.96 -24.33 -54.01
C GLU A 430 28.79 -24.80 -54.91
N LEU A 431 28.73 -24.27 -56.14
CA LEU A 431 27.93 -24.68 -57.32
C LEU A 431 26.49 -24.14 -57.52
N TRP A 432 26.42 -22.98 -58.18
CA TRP A 432 25.49 -22.65 -59.30
C TRP A 432 25.98 -23.46 -60.57
N PRO A 433 25.26 -23.66 -61.71
CA PRO A 433 24.49 -22.60 -62.39
C PRO A 433 23.33 -22.90 -63.39
N LEU A 434 22.65 -21.81 -63.83
CA LEU A 434 21.79 -21.62 -65.04
C LEU A 434 20.44 -22.39 -65.13
N GLY A 435 19.33 -21.88 -65.69
CA GLY A 435 18.98 -20.53 -66.18
C GLY A 435 17.69 -20.51 -67.05
N LEU A 436 16.94 -19.38 -67.07
CA LEU A 436 15.78 -19.03 -67.96
C LEU A 436 14.49 -19.88 -67.80
N ALA A 437 13.24 -19.38 -67.82
CA ALA A 437 12.62 -18.04 -67.80
C ALA A 437 11.16 -18.21 -67.22
N ASN A 438 10.12 -17.34 -67.29
CA ASN A 438 9.89 -16.06 -67.98
C ASN A 438 8.71 -15.26 -67.33
N GLU A 439 8.54 -14.00 -67.76
CA GLU A 439 7.31 -13.14 -67.82
C GLU A 439 6.44 -12.74 -66.59
N THR A 440 6.09 -11.44 -66.60
CA THR A 440 5.18 -10.63 -65.76
C THR A 440 3.83 -10.40 -66.51
N PRO A 441 2.84 -9.50 -66.16
CA PRO A 441 2.83 -8.38 -65.19
C PRO A 441 1.53 -8.09 -64.39
N GLY A 442 1.64 -7.16 -63.43
CA GLY A 442 0.59 -6.18 -63.08
C GLY A 442 -0.56 -6.62 -62.15
N ALA A 443 -1.25 -5.73 -61.44
CA ALA A 443 -1.06 -4.27 -61.29
C ALA A 443 -1.65 -3.76 -59.96
N GLN A 444 -1.17 -2.60 -59.50
CA GLN A 444 -1.80 -1.81 -58.44
C GLN A 444 -2.97 -0.98 -58.99
N ARG A 445 -3.98 -0.74 -58.14
CA ARG A 445 -4.53 0.59 -57.87
C ARG A 445 -4.93 0.68 -56.40
#